data_AF-A0A1Y3EGQ5-F1
#
_entry.id   AF-A0A1Y3EGQ5-F1
#
_cell.length_a   1.000
_cell.length_b   1.000
_cell.length_c   1.000
_cell.angle_alpha   90.00
_cell.angle_beta   90.00
_cell.angle_gamma   90.00
#
_symmetry.space_group_name_H-M   'P 1'
#
loop_
_entity.id
_entity.type
_entity.pdbx_description
1 polymer ?
#
loop_
_entity_poly.entity_id
_entity_poly.type
_entity_poly.pdbx_seq_one_letter_code
_entity_poly.pdbx_strand_id
1 'polypeptide(L)'
;PHVCWKCSSLANLQCLECYLTETHWLNETFFCFNCFREFHCALKSEQDHAVVTLPSIDVRSPPSPVILQLAAVLCIESSHYVSFVRVGDRPESDWIFFDSMADREGDFCK
;
A
#
# COMPACT_ATOMS: atom_id res chain seq x y z
N PRO A 1 -2.69 -5.85 -12.19
CA PRO A 1 -3.09 -4.78 -13.11
C PRO A 1 -4.21 -3.93 -12.52
N HIS A 2 -4.12 -2.65 -12.82
CA HIS A 2 -4.94 -1.64 -12.19
C HIS A 2 -6.09 -1.27 -13.12
N VAL A 3 -7.19 -0.84 -12.53
CA VAL A 3 -8.33 -0.28 -13.26
C VAL A 3 -8.20 1.23 -13.28
N CYS A 4 -8.63 1.83 -14.38
CA CYS A 4 -8.74 3.27 -14.48
C CYS A 4 -9.81 3.75 -13.50
N TRP A 5 -9.43 4.68 -12.62
CA TRP A 5 -10.34 5.23 -11.61
C TRP A 5 -11.61 5.87 -12.22
N LYS A 6 -11.50 6.47 -13.40
CA LYS A 6 -12.61 7.19 -14.05
C LYS A 6 -13.60 6.28 -14.78
N CYS A 7 -13.10 5.37 -15.62
CA CYS A 7 -13.93 4.56 -16.53
C CYS A 7 -13.94 3.06 -16.19
N SER A 8 -13.23 2.65 -15.14
CA SER A 8 -13.08 1.25 -14.70
C SER A 8 -12.49 0.29 -15.74
N SER A 9 -12.01 0.80 -16.88
CA SER A 9 -11.28 0.02 -17.90
C SER A 9 -9.86 -0.28 -17.45
N LEU A 10 -9.11 -1.08 -18.20
CA LEU A 10 -7.70 -1.36 -17.88
C LEU A 10 -6.87 -0.06 -17.85
N ALA A 11 -6.14 0.18 -16.76
CA ALA A 11 -5.22 1.31 -16.67
C ALA A 11 -3.96 1.02 -17.49
N ASN A 12 -3.50 2.03 -18.22
CA ASN A 12 -2.26 1.98 -19.00
C ASN A 12 -1.11 2.70 -18.30
N LEU A 13 -1.42 3.63 -17.41
CA LEU A 13 -0.45 4.50 -16.78
C LEU A 13 -0.87 4.87 -15.36
N GLN A 14 0.12 5.22 -14.56
CA GLN A 14 -0.05 5.78 -13.22
C GLN A 14 0.56 7.18 -13.18
N CYS A 15 -0.16 8.15 -12.63
CA CYS A 15 0.36 9.48 -12.34
C CYS A 15 0.89 9.53 -10.90
N LEU A 16 2.19 9.77 -10.72
CA LEU A 16 2.83 9.78 -9.39
C LEU A 16 2.49 11.04 -8.60
N GLU A 17 2.31 12.17 -9.30
CA GLU A 17 2.04 13.48 -8.67
C GLU A 17 0.60 13.58 -8.14
N CYS A 18 -0.37 12.89 -8.77
CA CYS A 18 -1.74 12.86 -8.24
C CYS A 18 -1.80 12.29 -6.82
N TYR A 19 -0.96 11.31 -6.49
CA TYR A 19 -0.90 10.74 -5.13
C TYR A 19 -0.40 11.75 -4.09
N LEU A 20 0.45 12.70 -4.49
CA LEU A 20 1.06 13.67 -3.58
C LEU A 20 0.10 14.80 -3.19
N THR A 21 -1.05 14.88 -3.84
CA THR A 21 -2.13 15.79 -3.45
C THR A 21 -2.99 15.16 -2.37
N GLU A 22 -3.34 15.91 -1.31
CA GLU A 22 -4.22 15.44 -0.21
C GLU A 22 -5.61 14.97 -0.67
N THR A 23 -5.95 15.21 -1.93
CA THR A 23 -7.27 14.96 -2.51
C THR A 23 -7.42 13.58 -3.14
N HIS A 24 -6.34 12.80 -3.32
CA HIS A 24 -6.40 11.54 -4.06
C HIS A 24 -5.71 10.39 -3.33
N TRP A 25 -6.35 9.22 -3.39
CA TRP A 25 -5.79 7.97 -2.86
C TRP A 25 -4.95 7.24 -3.92
N LEU A 26 -4.11 6.29 -3.50
CA LEU A 26 -3.23 5.55 -4.42
C LEU A 26 -4.00 4.84 -5.55
N ASN A 27 -5.18 4.29 -5.25
CA ASN A 27 -6.06 3.64 -6.22
C ASN A 27 -6.69 4.62 -7.23
N GLU A 28 -6.66 5.92 -6.96
CA GLU A 28 -7.22 6.97 -7.83
C GLU A 28 -6.19 7.55 -8.80
N THR A 29 -4.95 7.07 -8.74
CA THR A 29 -3.84 7.54 -9.57
C THR A 29 -3.64 6.77 -10.87
N PHE A 30 -4.48 5.77 -11.12
CA PHE A 30 -4.41 4.89 -12.28
C PHE A 30 -5.40 5.32 -13.36
N PHE A 31 -4.90 5.49 -14.59
CA PHE A 31 -5.68 5.99 -15.72
C PHE A 31 -5.45 5.16 -16.98
N CYS A 32 -6.46 5.14 -17.87
CA CYS A 32 -6.22 4.84 -19.28
C CYS A 32 -5.73 6.12 -19.99
N PHE A 33 -5.13 5.99 -21.18
CA PHE A 33 -4.60 7.16 -21.91
C PHE A 33 -5.63 8.26 -22.17
N ASN A 34 -6.88 7.89 -22.46
CA ASN A 34 -7.95 8.85 -22.75
C ASN A 34 -8.36 9.61 -21.49
N CYS A 35 -8.69 8.91 -20.42
CA CYS A 35 -9.09 9.55 -19.16
C CYS A 35 -7.95 10.33 -18.51
N PHE A 36 -6.69 9.88 -18.67
CA PHE A 36 -5.54 10.66 -18.25
C PHE A 36 -5.52 12.00 -18.97
N ARG A 37 -5.58 11.98 -20.31
CA ARG A 37 -5.57 13.19 -21.13
C ARG A 37 -6.73 14.12 -20.74
N GLU A 38 -7.96 13.62 -20.63
CA GLU A 38 -9.12 14.42 -20.23
C GLU A 38 -8.98 15.08 -18.86
N PHE A 39 -8.50 14.33 -17.86
CA PHE A 39 -8.33 14.84 -16.50
C PHE A 39 -7.15 15.81 -16.37
N HIS A 40 -6.11 15.58 -17.18
CA HIS A 40 -4.88 16.37 -17.21
C HIS A 40 -4.86 17.37 -18.38
N CYS A 41 -5.99 17.58 -19.07
CA CYS A 41 -6.10 18.43 -20.27
C CYS A 41 -5.75 19.90 -19.99
N ALA A 42 -5.90 20.35 -18.75
CA ALA A 42 -5.63 21.71 -18.32
C ALA A 42 -4.16 21.96 -17.94
N LEU A 43 -3.33 20.91 -17.88
CA LEU A 43 -1.91 21.04 -17.58
C LEU A 43 -1.19 21.55 -18.83
N LYS A 44 -0.56 22.71 -18.69
CA LYS A 44 0.12 23.41 -19.80
C LYS A 44 1.40 22.70 -20.26
N SER A 45 1.87 21.70 -19.51
CA SER A 45 3.06 20.92 -19.82
C SER A 45 2.88 19.47 -19.34
N GLU A 46 3.27 18.50 -20.16
CA GLU A 46 3.44 17.10 -19.72
C GLU A 46 4.54 16.95 -18.64
N GLN A 47 5.28 18.02 -18.33
CA GLN A 47 6.35 18.05 -17.33
C GLN A 47 5.86 18.26 -15.89
N ASP A 48 4.60 18.64 -15.69
CA ASP A 48 4.05 18.90 -14.35
C ASP A 48 3.62 17.62 -13.62
N HIS A 49 3.43 16.52 -14.35
CA HIS A 49 2.93 15.26 -13.79
C HIS A 49 3.76 14.09 -14.28
N ALA A 50 4.61 13.53 -13.41
CA ALA A 50 5.39 12.34 -13.73
C ALA A 50 4.47 11.11 -13.92
N VAL A 51 4.62 10.45 -15.07
CA VAL A 51 3.82 9.28 -15.44
C VAL A 51 4.71 8.04 -15.54
N VAL A 52 4.23 6.94 -14.97
CA VAL A 52 4.80 5.60 -15.14
C VAL A 52 3.88 4.79 -16.04
N THR A 53 4.39 4.28 -17.15
CA THR A 53 3.67 3.34 -18.00
C THR A 53 3.62 1.97 -17.32
N LEU A 54 2.42 1.44 -17.18
CA LEU A 54 2.24 0.09 -16.67
C LEU A 54 2.57 -0.92 -17.78
N PRO A 55 3.21 -2.05 -17.44
CA PRO A 55 3.44 -3.10 -18.43
C PRO A 55 2.12 -3.53 -19.05
N SER A 56 2.08 -3.66 -20.37
CA SER A 56 0.94 -4.19 -21.10
C SER A 56 0.80 -5.68 -20.80
N ILE A 57 0.05 -6.00 -19.74
CA ILE A 57 -0.30 -7.37 -19.45
C ILE A 57 -1.48 -7.71 -20.37
N ASP A 58 -1.27 -8.64 -21.30
CA ASP A 58 -2.35 -9.20 -22.14
C ASP A 58 -3.23 -10.09 -21.27
N VAL A 59 -4.20 -9.45 -20.65
CA VAL A 59 -5.04 -10.06 -19.64
C VAL A 59 -6.40 -10.33 -20.26
N ARG A 60 -6.68 -11.59 -20.59
CA ARG A 60 -8.02 -12.05 -20.95
C ARG A 60 -9.04 -11.91 -19.79
N SER A 61 -8.57 -11.73 -18.56
CA SER A 61 -9.40 -11.53 -17.35
C SER A 61 -8.61 -10.84 -16.23
N PRO A 62 -9.04 -9.69 -15.68
CA PRO A 62 -8.30 -8.97 -14.62
C PRO A 62 -7.84 -9.95 -13.52
N PRO A 63 -6.54 -10.04 -13.19
CA PRO A 63 -6.01 -10.86 -12.13
C PRO A 63 -6.71 -10.49 -10.85
N SER A 64 -7.14 -11.53 -10.15
CA SER A 64 -7.74 -11.40 -8.84
C SER A 64 -6.78 -10.63 -7.92
N PRO A 65 -7.27 -9.66 -7.14
CA PRO A 65 -6.43 -8.97 -6.17
C PRO A 65 -5.81 -9.99 -5.22
N VAL A 66 -4.49 -9.91 -5.05
CA VAL A 66 -3.78 -10.73 -4.07
C VAL A 66 -3.97 -10.06 -2.71
N ILE A 67 -4.73 -10.70 -1.84
CA ILE A 67 -4.95 -10.23 -0.47
C ILE A 67 -3.83 -10.83 0.39
N LEU A 68 -3.04 -9.95 1.00
CA LEU A 68 -2.03 -10.32 1.98
C LEU A 68 -2.62 -10.19 3.39
N GLN A 69 -2.13 -11.03 4.31
CA GLN A 69 -2.56 -11.02 5.70
C GLN A 69 -1.38 -10.66 6.60
N LEU A 70 -1.62 -9.75 7.55
CA LEU A 70 -0.60 -9.33 8.50
C LEU A 70 -0.20 -10.52 9.41
N ALA A 71 1.09 -10.85 9.43
CA ALA A 71 1.61 -11.97 10.21
C ALA A 71 2.19 -11.53 11.56
N ALA A 72 2.88 -10.39 11.59
CA ALA A 72 3.51 -9.87 12.79
C ALA A 72 3.65 -8.34 12.73
N VAL A 73 3.77 -7.72 13.90
CA VAL A 73 4.08 -6.31 14.09
C VAL A 73 5.30 -6.22 15.00
N LEU A 74 6.36 -5.57 14.53
CA LEU A 74 7.52 -5.23 15.35
C LEU A 74 7.33 -3.80 15.86
N CYS A 75 7.26 -3.65 17.18
CA CYS A 75 7.08 -2.38 17.87
C CYS A 75 8.40 -1.97 18.53
N ILE A 76 8.60 -0.67 18.69
CA ILE A 76 9.71 -0.11 19.46
C ILE A 76 9.16 0.91 20.45
N GLU A 77 9.54 0.76 21.72
CA GLU A 77 9.34 1.77 22.75
C GLU A 77 10.71 2.31 23.16
N SER A 78 11.01 3.55 22.73
CA SER A 78 12.32 4.20 22.87
C SER A 78 13.48 3.43 22.22
N SER A 79 14.10 2.50 22.93
CA SER A 79 15.22 1.64 22.48
C SER A 79 14.92 0.14 22.56
N HIS A 80 13.75 -0.24 23.08
CA HIS A 80 13.39 -1.64 23.30
C HIS A 80 12.41 -2.13 22.24
N TYR A 81 12.77 -3.23 21.59
CA TYR A 81 11.92 -3.87 20.58
C TYR A 81 11.07 -4.97 21.20
N VAL A 82 9.78 -4.91 20.91
CA VAL A 82 8.79 -5.94 21.27
C VAL A 82 8.03 -6.33 20.02
N SER A 83 7.38 -7.50 20.01
CA SER A 83 6.63 -7.93 18.83
C SER A 83 5.27 -8.52 19.19
N PHE A 84 4.32 -8.35 18.28
CA PHE A 84 3.04 -9.03 18.29
C PHE A 84 2.98 -9.97 17.10
N VAL A 85 2.74 -11.26 17.33
CA VAL A 85 2.73 -12.28 16.28
C VAL A 85 1.38 -12.98 16.27
N ARG A 86 0.80 -13.16 15.08
CA ARG A 86 -0.48 -13.87 14.91
C ARG A 86 -0.29 -15.38 14.93
N VAL A 87 -1.15 -16.08 15.67
CA VAL A 87 -1.12 -17.53 15.83
C VAL A 87 -2.22 -18.16 14.97
N GLY A 88 -1.88 -18.38 13.71
CA GLY A 88 -2.75 -19.07 12.74
C GLY A 88 -3.01 -18.25 11.49
N ASP A 89 -3.83 -18.83 10.60
CA ASP A 89 -4.18 -18.31 9.27
C ASP A 89 -5.55 -17.63 9.24
N ARG A 90 -6.36 -17.77 10.30
CA ARG A 90 -7.71 -17.18 10.35
C ARG A 90 -7.67 -15.68 10.63
N PRO A 91 -8.66 -14.90 10.13
CA PRO A 91 -8.80 -13.49 10.47
C PRO A 91 -8.97 -13.25 11.98
N GLU A 92 -9.62 -14.19 12.67
CA GLU A 92 -9.87 -14.17 14.11
C GLU A 92 -8.75 -14.82 14.94
N SER A 93 -7.61 -15.17 14.31
CA SER A 93 -6.49 -15.80 15.01
C SER A 93 -5.97 -14.93 16.15
N ASP A 94 -5.64 -15.59 17.26
CA ASP A 94 -5.08 -14.96 18.45
C ASP A 94 -3.72 -14.30 18.16
N TRP A 95 -3.38 -13.31 18.99
CA TRP A 95 -2.11 -12.62 18.94
C TRP A 95 -1.31 -12.87 20.21
N ILE A 96 -0.02 -13.16 20.04
CA ILE A 96 0.93 -13.30 21.14
C ILE A 96 1.80 -12.05 21.21
N PHE A 97 2.00 -11.54 22.43
CA PHE A 97 3.01 -10.54 22.74
C PHE A 97 4.32 -11.22 23.11
N PHE A 98 5.41 -10.77 22.49
CA PHE A 98 6.77 -11.24 22.74
C PHE A 98 7.68 -10.09 23.12
N ASP A 99 8.26 -10.19 24.31
CA ASP A 99 9.28 -9.30 24.85
C ASP A 99 10.53 -10.12 25.20
N SER A 100 11.64 -9.79 24.55
CA SER A 100 12.93 -10.49 24.70
C SER A 100 13.62 -10.27 26.05
N MET A 101 13.20 -9.28 26.84
CA MET A 101 13.76 -8.94 28.15
C MET A 101 12.74 -9.06 29.30
N ALA A 102 11.60 -9.74 29.05
CA ALA A 102 10.50 -9.85 30.01
C ALA A 102 10.92 -10.41 31.39
N ASP A 103 11.95 -11.26 31.43
CA ASP A 103 12.37 -12.02 32.61
C ASP A 103 13.48 -11.34 33.43
N ARG A 104 13.89 -10.11 33.08
CA ARG A 104 14.83 -9.35 33.91
C ARG A 104 14.10 -8.72 35.08
N GLU A 105 13.93 -9.47 36.16
CA GLU A 105 13.78 -8.87 37.49
C GLU A 105 15.06 -8.08 37.76
N GLY A 106 14.97 -6.75 37.81
CA GLY A 106 16.06 -5.95 38.32
C GLY A 106 16.26 -6.34 39.79
N ASP A 107 17.46 -6.79 40.14
CA ASP A 107 17.89 -6.86 41.55
C ASP A 107 17.84 -5.42 42.11
N PHE A 108 16.65 -4.97 42.51
CA PHE A 108 16.49 -3.80 43.35
C PHE A 108 17.03 -4.20 44.72
N CYS A 109 18.35 -4.11 44.87
CA CYS A 109 19.00 -4.08 46.17
C CYS A 109 18.26 -3.06 47.04
N LYS A 110 17.53 -3.59 48.03
CA LYS A 110 16.95 -2.84 49.14
C LYS A 110 18.04 -2.39 50.10
#